data_AF-A0A1M5JVT6-F1
#
_entry.id   AF-A0A1M5JVT6-F1
#
_cell.length_a   1.000
_cell.length_b   1.000
_cell.length_c   1.000
_cell.angle_alpha   90.00
_cell.angle_beta   90.00
_cell.angle_gamma   90.00
#
_symmetry.space_group_name_H-M   'P 1'
#
loop_
_entity.id
_entity.type
_entity.pdbx_description
1 polymer ?
#
loop_
_entity_poly.entity_id
_entity_poly.type
_entity_poly.pdbx_seq_one_letter_code
_entity_poly.pdbx_strand_id
1 'polypeptide(L)'
;MKETPLYPSIGTNSAPYFIASSSEPEITHTDQGYLSVQVYSAQAAFSGPWWIGARTLSIVSQVNLHLDASNDLSNQDVRSIIQTREIEKDNAVQLGFSPMLVDFIPAKMKKLSVSIEYLVNARNYLRDLAGLIADKSLLSTISFAPGSAMVAKTLSGLSEKILASFLPAEERKPILQFSGDFNLALDGIKSGYYVILGSHSSKNPIPTDGLKLEIGDGGILKNNGEVVTQLSYVILKVGCVKAIRDRISGQSEWRRKLREVKQLVQDYSEDPFVEKEKNPRKEFWEKSCLPKLRDISALLKADPNFLDEEIDLIYRQAYRECLEIINKESPTVRSGLKPMVTTTWQIDTQNDLQFLGIPVDEDMEPKLTMYADRLGKAKRVFREFGPNNEIS
;
A
#
# COMPACT_ATOMS: atom_id res chain seq x y z
N MET A 1 -46.42 -11.33 -27.68
CA MET A 1 -45.38 -10.76 -26.80
C MET A 1 -44.06 -10.91 -27.51
N LYS A 2 -43.36 -9.81 -27.83
CA LYS A 2 -42.00 -9.90 -28.37
C LYS A 2 -41.07 -10.23 -27.21
N GLU A 3 -40.37 -11.36 -27.30
CA GLU A 3 -39.30 -11.73 -26.38
C GLU A 3 -38.28 -10.59 -26.35
N THR A 4 -38.12 -9.98 -25.18
CA THR A 4 -37.05 -9.05 -24.88
C THR A 4 -35.73 -9.79 -25.12
N PRO A 5 -34.78 -9.27 -25.92
CA PRO A 5 -33.52 -9.97 -26.13
C PRO A 5 -32.82 -10.11 -24.78
N LEU A 6 -32.65 -11.36 -24.34
CA LEU A 6 -31.79 -11.74 -23.22
C LEU A 6 -30.44 -11.06 -23.44
N TYR A 7 -30.08 -10.17 -22.53
CA TYR A 7 -28.81 -9.45 -22.54
C TYR A 7 -27.66 -10.46 -22.67
N PRO A 8 -26.62 -10.20 -23.49
CA PRO A 8 -25.44 -11.05 -23.48
C PRO A 8 -24.86 -11.04 -22.06
N SER A 9 -24.68 -12.22 -21.48
CA SER A 9 -24.05 -12.39 -20.17
C SER A 9 -22.64 -11.82 -20.23
N ILE A 10 -22.31 -10.94 -19.29
CA ILE A 10 -20.93 -10.50 -19.07
C ILE A 10 -20.12 -11.73 -18.70
N GLY A 11 -19.23 -12.17 -19.58
CA GLY A 11 -18.22 -13.15 -19.21
C GLY A 11 -17.03 -12.41 -18.63
N THR A 12 -16.61 -12.76 -17.41
CA THR A 12 -15.27 -12.46 -16.90
C THR A 12 -14.55 -13.76 -16.59
N ASN A 13 -13.21 -13.76 -16.64
CA ASN A 13 -12.45 -14.91 -16.17
C ASN A 13 -12.68 -15.10 -14.66
N SER A 14 -12.84 -16.35 -14.23
CA SER A 14 -13.11 -16.71 -12.83
C SER A 14 -11.95 -16.37 -11.88
N ALA A 15 -10.72 -16.34 -12.39
CA ALA A 15 -9.53 -15.93 -11.66
C ALA A 15 -8.61 -15.08 -12.56
N PRO A 16 -7.99 -14.00 -12.05
CA PRO A 16 -7.05 -13.18 -12.83
C PRO A 16 -5.88 -13.98 -13.40
N TYR A 17 -5.46 -13.64 -14.61
CA TYR A 17 -4.22 -14.18 -15.20
C TYR A 17 -3.02 -13.46 -14.59
N PHE A 18 -2.04 -14.22 -14.09
CA PHE A 18 -0.82 -13.65 -13.52
C PHE A 18 0.29 -13.55 -14.58
N ILE A 19 0.89 -12.37 -14.68
CA ILE A 19 2.08 -12.09 -15.50
C ILE A 19 3.16 -11.58 -14.55
N ALA A 20 4.26 -12.32 -14.44
CA ALA A 20 5.36 -11.95 -13.56
C ALA A 20 6.09 -10.71 -14.10
N SER A 21 6.38 -9.74 -13.22
CA SER A 21 7.21 -8.58 -13.56
C SER A 21 8.71 -8.86 -13.47
N SER A 22 9.11 -9.97 -12.84
CA SER A 22 10.48 -10.45 -12.67
C SER A 22 10.54 -11.97 -12.77
N SER A 23 11.73 -12.54 -12.97
CA SER A 23 11.94 -13.99 -12.97
C SER A 23 11.61 -14.65 -11.63
N GLU A 24 11.80 -13.91 -10.54
CA GLU A 24 11.46 -14.31 -9.17
C GLU A 24 10.54 -13.23 -8.56
N PRO A 25 9.22 -13.38 -8.66
CA PRO A 25 8.29 -12.43 -8.07
C PRO A 25 8.32 -12.56 -6.53
N GLU A 26 8.33 -11.42 -5.84
CA GLU A 26 8.20 -11.41 -4.38
C GLU A 26 6.81 -11.91 -3.97
N ILE A 27 6.74 -12.67 -2.89
CA ILE A 27 5.49 -13.20 -2.34
C ILE A 27 5.27 -12.66 -0.93
N THR A 28 4.08 -12.12 -0.71
CA THR A 28 3.63 -11.68 0.61
C THR A 28 2.51 -12.60 1.08
N HIS A 29 2.75 -13.27 2.21
CA HIS A 29 1.73 -13.99 2.95
C HIS A 29 1.17 -13.11 4.07
N THR A 30 0.16 -13.65 4.75
CA THR A 30 -0.43 -13.02 5.94
C THR A 30 0.68 -12.71 6.98
N ASP A 31 0.70 -11.47 7.47
CA ASP A 31 1.64 -10.91 8.45
C ASP A 31 3.12 -10.93 8.05
N GLN A 32 3.43 -11.12 6.76
CA GLN A 32 4.82 -11.25 6.28
C GLN A 32 5.24 -10.15 5.32
N GLY A 33 4.51 -9.04 5.24
CA GLY A 33 4.86 -7.95 4.34
C GLY A 33 3.75 -6.93 4.16
N TYR A 34 3.93 -6.12 3.13
CA TYR A 34 3.04 -5.03 2.76
C TYR A 34 2.68 -5.16 1.30
N LEU A 35 1.49 -4.67 0.98
CA LEU A 35 0.88 -4.82 -0.34
C LEU A 35 0.50 -3.45 -0.88
N SER A 36 0.90 -3.18 -2.12
CA SER A 36 0.33 -2.13 -2.93
C SER A 36 -0.42 -2.75 -4.10
N VAL A 37 -1.56 -2.16 -4.45
CA VAL A 37 -2.33 -2.53 -5.63
C VAL A 37 -2.65 -1.26 -6.36
N GLN A 38 -2.20 -1.18 -7.59
CA GLN A 38 -2.45 -0.08 -8.51
C GLN A 38 -3.11 -0.66 -9.74
N VAL A 39 -4.14 -0.01 -10.26
CA VAL A 39 -4.59 -0.36 -11.60
C VAL A 39 -3.62 0.34 -12.56
N TYR A 40 -2.93 -0.46 -13.35
CA TYR A 40 -1.83 -0.06 -14.24
C TYR A 40 -2.31 0.29 -15.65
N SER A 41 -3.36 -0.40 -16.09
CA SER A 41 -4.00 -0.13 -17.37
C SER A 41 -5.41 -0.72 -17.37
N ALA A 42 -6.26 -0.15 -18.20
CA ALA A 42 -7.65 -0.50 -18.29
C ALA A 42 -8.14 -0.18 -19.71
N GLN A 43 -8.84 -1.13 -20.33
CA GLN A 43 -9.46 -0.95 -21.63
C GLN A 43 -10.90 -1.43 -21.59
N ALA A 44 -11.80 -0.66 -22.18
CA ALA A 44 -13.17 -1.08 -22.44
C ALA A 44 -13.36 -1.39 -23.94
N ALA A 45 -13.86 -2.58 -24.24
CA ALA A 45 -14.30 -2.99 -25.57
C ALA A 45 -15.73 -3.54 -25.48
N PHE A 46 -16.64 -2.95 -26.24
CA PHE A 46 -18.06 -3.25 -26.22
C PHE A 46 -18.69 -2.96 -27.59
N SER A 47 -19.76 -3.68 -27.93
CA SER A 47 -20.49 -3.48 -29.18
C SER A 47 -21.99 -3.77 -28.98
N GLY A 48 -22.87 -3.18 -29.81
CA GLY A 48 -24.31 -3.42 -29.79
C GLY A 48 -25.18 -2.16 -29.86
N PRO A 49 -26.46 -2.28 -30.26
CA PRO A 49 -27.31 -1.13 -30.61
C PRO A 49 -27.57 -0.13 -29.47
N TRP A 50 -27.31 -0.52 -28.22
CA TRP A 50 -27.51 0.33 -27.05
C TRP A 50 -26.39 1.38 -26.86
N TRP A 51 -25.22 1.24 -27.51
CA TRP A 51 -24.17 2.26 -27.45
C TRP A 51 -24.50 3.51 -28.27
N ILE A 52 -25.49 3.47 -29.17
CA ILE A 52 -25.81 4.58 -30.09
C ILE A 52 -26.04 5.91 -29.36
N GLY A 53 -26.56 5.88 -28.13
CA GLY A 53 -26.73 7.07 -27.28
C GLY A 53 -25.60 7.31 -26.28
N ALA A 54 -24.72 6.34 -26.06
CA ALA A 54 -23.71 6.39 -25.02
C ALA A 54 -22.58 7.36 -25.35
N ARG A 55 -22.22 8.17 -24.34
CA ARG A 55 -21.24 9.25 -24.50
C ARG A 55 -20.14 9.22 -23.45
N THR A 56 -20.40 8.60 -22.30
CA THR A 56 -19.43 8.49 -21.21
C THR A 56 -19.35 7.07 -20.66
N LEU A 57 -18.13 6.68 -20.30
CA LEU A 57 -17.80 5.47 -19.58
C LEU A 57 -17.29 5.86 -18.20
N SER A 58 -17.85 5.22 -17.18
CA SER A 58 -17.43 5.39 -15.80
C SER A 58 -16.77 4.11 -15.31
N ILE A 59 -15.64 4.23 -14.67
CA ILE A 59 -14.94 3.13 -14.03
C ILE A 59 -15.16 3.32 -12.54
N VAL A 60 -15.76 2.32 -11.90
CA VAL A 60 -15.91 2.24 -10.47
C VAL A 60 -14.98 1.14 -9.98
N SER A 61 -14.09 1.46 -9.05
CA SER A 61 -13.18 0.48 -8.45
C SER A 61 -13.35 0.51 -6.94
N GLN A 62 -13.62 -0.65 -6.37
CA GLN A 62 -13.82 -0.85 -4.96
C GLN A 62 -12.79 -1.81 -4.37
N VAL A 63 -12.30 -1.48 -3.17
CA VAL A 63 -11.46 -2.40 -2.39
C VAL A 63 -12.02 -2.57 -0.98
N ASN A 64 -12.10 -3.82 -0.54
CA ASN A 64 -12.47 -4.19 0.83
C ASN A 64 -11.34 -5.00 1.47
N LEU A 65 -10.97 -4.63 2.71
CA LEU A 65 -9.92 -5.27 3.48
C LEU A 65 -10.55 -6.07 4.62
N HIS A 66 -10.39 -7.39 4.61
CA HIS A 66 -10.94 -8.27 5.63
C HIS A 66 -9.87 -8.57 6.70
N LEU A 67 -9.90 -7.78 7.76
CA LEU A 67 -9.13 -8.02 8.99
C LEU A 67 -9.86 -9.07 9.84
N ASP A 68 -9.10 -9.93 10.53
CA ASP A 68 -9.67 -11.03 11.30
C ASP A 68 -10.54 -10.54 12.46
N ALA A 69 -11.60 -11.29 12.79
CA ALA A 69 -12.67 -10.89 13.70
C ALA A 69 -12.25 -10.65 15.17
N SER A 70 -11.00 -10.95 15.54
CA SER A 70 -10.47 -10.79 16.90
C SER A 70 -10.06 -9.35 17.23
N ASN A 71 -9.98 -8.46 16.24
CA ASN A 71 -9.73 -7.05 16.46
C ASN A 71 -11.08 -6.30 16.39
N ASP A 72 -11.38 -5.46 17.40
CA ASP A 72 -12.55 -4.55 17.46
C ASP A 72 -12.66 -3.58 16.26
N LEU A 73 -11.70 -3.63 15.34
CA LEU A 73 -11.73 -3.00 14.03
C LEU A 73 -12.51 -3.91 13.07
N SER A 74 -13.85 -3.84 13.13
CA SER A 74 -14.78 -4.37 12.12
C SER A 74 -14.21 -4.25 10.71
N ASN A 75 -14.50 -5.21 9.81
CA ASN A 75 -14.19 -5.16 8.36
C ASN A 75 -13.99 -3.72 7.89
N GLN A 76 -12.73 -3.34 7.64
CA GLN A 76 -12.40 -1.97 7.29
C GLN A 76 -12.76 -1.79 5.82
N ASP A 77 -14.02 -1.38 5.65
CA ASP A 77 -14.69 -1.44 4.37
C ASP A 77 -14.62 -0.10 3.62
N VAL A 78 -14.31 -0.30 2.34
CA VAL A 78 -14.63 0.49 1.15
C VAL A 78 -13.80 1.73 0.85
N ARG A 79 -12.88 1.56 -0.11
CA ARG A 79 -12.49 2.60 -1.05
C ARG A 79 -13.37 2.49 -2.28
N SER A 80 -13.97 3.57 -2.77
CA SER A 80 -14.56 3.62 -4.12
C SER A 80 -13.84 4.72 -4.92
N ILE A 81 -13.24 4.36 -6.05
CA ILE A 81 -12.71 5.31 -7.02
C ILE A 81 -13.66 5.34 -8.19
N ILE A 82 -14.18 6.52 -8.52
CA ILE A 82 -15.00 6.75 -9.71
C ILE A 82 -14.24 7.66 -10.66
N GLN A 83 -13.98 7.18 -11.87
CA GLN A 83 -13.42 7.98 -12.96
C GLN A 83 -14.34 7.94 -14.17
N THR A 84 -14.45 9.06 -14.89
CA THR A 84 -15.25 9.16 -16.11
C THR A 84 -14.36 9.49 -17.31
N ARG A 85 -14.70 8.92 -18.48
CA ARG A 85 -14.06 9.17 -19.77
C ARG A 85 -15.12 9.29 -20.85
N GLU A 86 -14.89 10.15 -21.84
CA GLU A 86 -15.70 10.15 -23.06
C GLU A 86 -15.36 8.90 -23.89
N ILE A 87 -16.35 8.37 -24.59
CA ILE A 87 -16.20 7.17 -25.43
C ILE A 87 -16.44 7.50 -26.89
N GLU A 88 -15.72 6.80 -27.74
CA GLU A 88 -15.91 6.81 -29.19
C GLU A 88 -16.56 5.50 -29.64
N LYS A 89 -17.41 5.60 -30.65
CA LYS A 89 -18.10 4.47 -31.25
C LYS A 89 -17.09 3.52 -31.92
N ASP A 90 -17.31 2.22 -31.74
CA ASP A 90 -16.59 1.09 -32.38
C ASP A 90 -15.07 1.04 -32.10
N ASN A 91 -14.57 1.87 -31.18
CA ASN A 91 -13.17 1.90 -30.76
C ASN A 91 -13.02 1.38 -29.34
N ALA A 92 -12.00 0.56 -29.12
CA ALA A 92 -11.58 0.22 -27.77
C ALA A 92 -11.02 1.48 -27.09
N VAL A 93 -11.51 1.79 -25.90
CA VAL A 93 -11.08 3.00 -25.19
C VAL A 93 -10.03 2.60 -24.17
N GLN A 94 -8.80 3.07 -24.37
CA GLN A 94 -7.73 3.00 -23.38
C GLN A 94 -7.99 4.06 -22.32
N LEU A 95 -8.09 3.62 -21.07
CA LEU A 95 -8.51 4.48 -19.97
C LEU A 95 -7.33 5.20 -19.32
N GLY A 96 -6.10 4.69 -19.53
CA GLY A 96 -4.84 5.25 -19.04
C GLY A 96 -4.89 5.43 -17.53
N PHE A 97 -4.50 4.40 -16.79
CA PHE A 97 -4.93 4.26 -15.41
C PHE A 97 -3.71 4.08 -14.49
N SER A 98 -3.60 4.90 -13.44
CA SER A 98 -2.56 4.77 -12.41
C SER A 98 -2.98 5.19 -10.99
N PRO A 99 -4.28 5.23 -10.60
CA PRO A 99 -4.62 5.43 -9.21
C PRO A 99 -4.21 4.21 -8.40
N MET A 100 -3.52 4.48 -7.30
CA MET A 100 -3.28 3.48 -6.27
C MET A 100 -4.63 3.05 -5.70
N LEU A 101 -4.98 1.77 -5.71
CA LEU A 101 -6.15 1.23 -5.01
C LEU A 101 -5.85 0.95 -3.54
N VAL A 102 -4.69 0.33 -3.29
CA VAL A 102 -4.18 -0.06 -1.98
C VAL A 102 -2.75 0.43 -1.86
N ASP A 103 -2.41 1.09 -0.76
CA ASP A 103 -1.15 1.80 -0.65
C ASP A 103 -0.25 1.30 0.49
N PHE A 104 0.49 0.22 0.23
CA PHE A 104 1.43 -0.42 1.16
C PHE A 104 0.83 -0.68 2.55
N ILE A 105 -0.36 -1.27 2.55
CA ILE A 105 -1.01 -1.70 3.78
C ILE A 105 -0.31 -2.97 4.30
N PRO A 106 -0.20 -3.16 5.62
CA PRO A 106 0.35 -4.38 6.19
C PRO A 106 -0.56 -5.56 5.83
N ALA A 107 0.04 -6.68 5.44
CA ALA A 107 -0.66 -7.92 5.09
C ALA A 107 -1.19 -8.67 6.32
N LYS A 108 -1.58 -7.97 7.40
CA LYS A 108 -2.23 -8.56 8.58
C LYS A 108 -3.61 -9.16 8.27
N MET A 109 -4.17 -8.80 7.12
CA MET A 109 -5.45 -9.29 6.61
C MET A 109 -5.31 -10.68 5.98
N LYS A 110 -6.34 -11.52 6.14
CA LYS A 110 -6.41 -12.84 5.49
C LYS A 110 -6.88 -12.73 4.03
N LYS A 111 -7.64 -11.70 3.71
CA LYS A 111 -8.33 -11.57 2.43
C LYS A 111 -8.42 -10.11 1.99
N LEU A 112 -8.08 -9.88 0.73
CA LEU A 112 -8.22 -8.60 0.02
C LEU A 112 -9.23 -8.81 -1.12
N SER A 113 -10.32 -8.05 -1.12
CA SER A 113 -11.35 -8.16 -2.15
C SER A 113 -11.29 -6.92 -3.04
N VAL A 114 -11.16 -7.11 -4.36
CA VAL A 114 -11.14 -6.03 -5.33
C VAL A 114 -12.33 -6.21 -6.27
N SER A 115 -13.14 -5.16 -6.40
CA SER A 115 -14.26 -5.10 -7.33
C SER A 115 -14.02 -3.98 -8.34
N ILE A 116 -14.21 -4.24 -9.62
CA ILE A 116 -14.06 -3.25 -10.69
C ILE A 116 -15.22 -3.38 -11.64
N GLU A 117 -15.86 -2.27 -11.91
CA GLU A 117 -17.03 -2.17 -12.76
C GLU A 117 -16.85 -1.06 -13.78
N TYR A 118 -17.15 -1.37 -15.04
CA TYR A 118 -17.24 -0.40 -16.13
C TYR A 118 -18.70 -0.12 -16.44
N LEU A 119 -19.15 1.10 -16.21
CA LEU A 119 -20.53 1.54 -16.39
C LEU A 119 -20.63 2.48 -17.59
N VAL A 120 -21.43 2.10 -18.59
CA VAL A 120 -21.73 3.00 -19.70
C VAL A 120 -22.94 3.87 -19.37
N ASN A 121 -22.80 5.18 -19.58
CA ASN A 121 -23.88 6.14 -19.40
C ASN A 121 -24.46 6.58 -20.75
N ALA A 122 -25.69 6.15 -21.03
CA ALA A 122 -26.41 6.40 -22.28
C ALA A 122 -26.94 7.84 -22.43
N ARG A 123 -27.00 8.62 -21.35
CA ARG A 123 -27.68 9.92 -21.32
C ARG A 123 -26.83 11.03 -20.72
N ASN A 124 -25.55 10.78 -20.49
CA ASN A 124 -24.58 11.78 -20.01
C ASN A 124 -24.91 12.42 -18.65
N TYR A 125 -25.74 11.79 -17.80
CA TYR A 125 -26.03 12.29 -16.44
C TYR A 125 -24.78 12.57 -15.59
N LEU A 126 -23.68 11.86 -15.86
CA LEU A 126 -22.42 12.05 -15.16
C LEU A 126 -21.53 13.11 -15.79
N ARG A 127 -21.87 13.71 -16.93
CA ARG A 127 -21.06 14.79 -17.52
C ARG A 127 -21.10 16.05 -16.65
N ASP A 128 -22.29 16.40 -16.17
CA ASP A 128 -22.50 17.56 -15.30
C ASP A 128 -21.85 17.35 -13.92
N LEU A 129 -21.75 16.09 -13.50
CA LEU A 129 -21.09 15.67 -12.26
C LEU A 129 -19.58 15.44 -12.46
N ALA A 130 -19.12 15.09 -13.66
CA ALA A 130 -17.73 14.92 -14.01
C ALA A 130 -16.98 16.24 -13.89
N GLY A 131 -17.60 17.39 -14.14
CA GLY A 131 -17.00 18.69 -13.81
C GLY A 131 -16.70 18.85 -12.31
N LEU A 132 -17.55 18.29 -11.43
CA LEU A 132 -17.40 18.33 -9.97
C LEU A 132 -16.52 17.18 -9.42
N ILE A 133 -16.44 16.04 -10.11
CA ILE A 133 -15.60 14.87 -9.74
C ILE A 133 -14.18 14.98 -10.33
N ALA A 134 -14.02 15.54 -11.52
CA ALA A 134 -12.73 15.73 -12.20
C ALA A 134 -11.95 16.90 -11.61
N ASP A 135 -12.61 17.81 -10.89
CA ASP A 135 -11.93 18.67 -9.93
C ASP A 135 -11.41 17.74 -8.83
N LYS A 136 -10.13 17.36 -8.95
CA LYS A 136 -9.47 16.11 -8.51
C LYS A 136 -9.62 15.71 -7.02
N SER A 137 -10.40 16.44 -6.23
CA SER A 137 -10.46 16.40 -4.77
C SER A 137 -11.55 15.52 -4.16
N LEU A 138 -12.69 15.27 -4.82
CA LEU A 138 -13.83 14.69 -4.11
C LEU A 138 -13.73 13.16 -3.93
N LEU A 139 -13.31 12.41 -4.95
CA LEU A 139 -13.39 10.93 -4.95
C LEU A 139 -12.12 10.20 -5.44
N SER A 140 -11.11 10.93 -5.93
CA SER A 140 -10.03 10.29 -6.71
C SER A 140 -8.87 9.73 -5.89
N THR A 141 -8.60 10.20 -4.67
CA THR A 141 -7.37 9.80 -3.97
C THR A 141 -7.55 9.77 -2.45
N ILE A 142 -7.97 8.61 -1.92
CA ILE A 142 -7.80 8.30 -0.50
C ILE A 142 -6.79 7.18 -0.40
N SER A 143 -5.50 7.54 -0.27
CA SER A 143 -4.48 6.55 0.12
C SER A 143 -4.79 6.07 1.54
N PHE A 144 -4.79 4.75 1.75
CA PHE A 144 -5.00 4.18 3.08
C PHE A 144 -3.68 4.16 3.83
N ALA A 145 -3.47 5.17 4.68
CA ALA A 145 -2.78 4.96 5.95
C ALA A 145 -3.84 4.53 6.98
N PRO A 146 -3.73 3.37 7.63
CA PRO A 146 -4.48 3.05 8.84
C PRO A 146 -4.64 4.26 9.78
N GLY A 147 -5.89 4.65 10.02
CA GLY A 147 -6.31 5.94 10.61
C GLY A 147 -7.30 6.73 9.73
N SER A 148 -7.29 6.51 8.41
CA SER A 148 -8.18 7.18 7.44
C SER A 148 -9.47 6.39 7.09
N ALA A 149 -9.68 5.22 7.72
CA ALA A 149 -10.75 4.28 7.37
C ALA A 149 -12.17 4.87 7.51
N MET A 150 -12.41 5.70 8.53
CA MET A 150 -13.72 6.36 8.73
C MET A 150 -14.03 7.40 7.63
N VAL A 151 -12.99 8.11 7.15
CA VAL A 151 -13.10 9.07 6.05
C VAL A 151 -13.35 8.34 4.73
N ALA A 152 -12.64 7.23 4.50
CA ALA A 152 -12.82 6.39 3.31
C ALA A 152 -14.23 5.79 3.22
N LYS A 153 -14.75 5.22 4.32
CA LYS A 153 -16.10 4.65 4.38
C LYS A 153 -17.19 5.70 4.09
N THR A 154 -17.01 6.92 4.62
CA THR A 154 -17.94 8.03 4.39
C THR A 154 -17.95 8.48 2.92
N LEU A 155 -16.76 8.61 2.31
CA LEU A 155 -16.61 9.01 0.90
C LEU A 155 -17.06 7.92 -0.07
N SER A 156 -16.88 6.65 0.28
CA SER A 156 -17.40 5.55 -0.52
C SER A 156 -18.93 5.47 -0.47
N GLY A 157 -19.54 5.58 0.71
CA GLY A 157 -20.99 5.64 0.83
C GLY A 157 -21.59 6.86 0.11
N LEU A 158 -20.86 7.98 0.04
CA LEU A 158 -21.24 9.14 -0.77
C LEU A 158 -21.15 8.84 -2.27
N SER A 159 -20.10 8.16 -2.72
CA SER A 159 -19.91 7.75 -4.12
C SER A 159 -21.06 6.87 -4.61
N GLU A 160 -21.42 5.84 -3.84
CA GLU A 160 -22.54 4.95 -4.16
C GLU A 160 -23.87 5.69 -4.20
N LYS A 161 -24.11 6.61 -3.25
CA LYS A 161 -25.31 7.45 -3.23
C LYS A 161 -25.37 8.40 -4.41
N ILE A 162 -24.25 9.01 -4.82
CA ILE A 162 -24.18 9.85 -6.02
C ILE A 162 -24.52 9.00 -7.26
N LEU A 163 -23.91 7.83 -7.41
CA LEU A 163 -24.29 6.92 -8.49
C LEU A 163 -25.79 6.58 -8.43
N ALA A 164 -26.32 6.24 -7.25
CA ALA A 164 -27.74 5.92 -6.99
C ALA A 164 -28.71 7.03 -7.37
N SER A 165 -28.35 8.28 -7.07
CA SER A 165 -29.20 9.42 -7.31
C SER A 165 -29.17 9.90 -8.77
N PHE A 166 -28.05 9.72 -9.48
CA PHE A 166 -27.85 10.29 -10.82
C PHE A 166 -27.83 9.27 -11.96
N LEU A 167 -27.63 7.98 -11.67
CA LEU A 167 -27.78 6.90 -12.65
C LEU A 167 -28.82 5.90 -12.14
N PRO A 168 -30.07 5.94 -12.66
CA PRO A 168 -31.07 4.92 -12.40
C PRO A 168 -30.49 3.53 -12.71
N ALA A 169 -30.85 2.53 -11.90
CA ALA A 169 -30.33 1.16 -12.05
C ALA A 169 -30.58 0.59 -13.45
N GLU A 170 -31.70 0.94 -14.08
CA GLU A 170 -32.09 0.53 -15.43
C GLU A 170 -31.16 1.03 -16.54
N GLU A 171 -30.41 2.11 -16.27
CA GLU A 171 -29.49 2.73 -17.20
C GLU A 171 -28.02 2.38 -16.91
N ARG A 172 -27.75 1.75 -15.76
CA ARG A 172 -26.43 1.19 -15.44
C ARG A 172 -26.26 -0.11 -16.20
N LYS A 173 -25.53 -0.03 -17.31
CA LYS A 173 -25.14 -1.23 -18.05
C LYS A 173 -23.68 -1.53 -17.80
N PRO A 174 -23.36 -2.53 -16.94
CA PRO A 174 -21.99 -2.95 -16.77
C PRO A 174 -21.45 -3.53 -18.09
N ILE A 175 -20.26 -3.12 -18.50
CA ILE A 175 -19.53 -3.67 -19.66
C ILE A 175 -18.28 -4.49 -19.26
N LEU A 176 -17.95 -4.47 -17.98
CA LEU A 176 -17.03 -5.38 -17.31
C LEU A 176 -17.42 -5.33 -15.84
N GLN A 177 -17.58 -6.49 -15.22
CA GLN A 177 -17.83 -6.58 -13.79
C GLN A 177 -16.97 -7.71 -13.25
N PHE A 178 -15.98 -7.33 -12.46
CA PHE A 178 -15.11 -8.26 -11.78
C PHE A 178 -15.23 -8.05 -10.28
N SER A 179 -15.39 -9.13 -9.54
CA SER A 179 -15.21 -9.16 -8.11
C SER A 179 -14.36 -10.37 -7.80
N GLY A 180 -13.18 -10.13 -7.24
CA GLY A 180 -12.20 -11.17 -6.96
C GLY A 180 -11.56 -11.00 -5.60
N ASP A 181 -11.24 -12.15 -5.03
CA ASP A 181 -10.69 -12.28 -3.71
C ASP A 181 -9.25 -12.77 -3.79
N PHE A 182 -8.32 -11.98 -3.28
CA PHE A 182 -6.95 -12.41 -3.06
C PHE A 182 -6.84 -13.01 -1.65
N ASN A 183 -6.70 -14.33 -1.58
CA ASN A 183 -6.51 -15.04 -0.32
C ASN A 183 -5.03 -15.06 0.06
N LEU A 184 -4.67 -14.27 1.08
CA LEU A 184 -3.29 -14.13 1.57
C LEU A 184 -2.84 -15.27 2.47
N ALA A 185 -3.77 -16.09 2.97
CA ALA A 185 -3.49 -17.14 3.93
C ALA A 185 -3.06 -18.47 3.27
N LEU A 186 -3.46 -18.72 2.02
CA LEU A 186 -3.14 -19.96 1.31
C LEU A 186 -1.86 -19.82 0.48
N ASP A 187 -1.93 -19.10 -0.64
CA ASP A 187 -0.86 -19.06 -1.63
C ASP A 187 -0.02 -17.77 -1.55
N GLY A 188 -0.44 -16.82 -0.71
CA GLY A 188 0.08 -15.46 -0.69
C GLY A 188 -0.27 -14.68 -1.96
N ILE A 189 0.16 -13.43 -2.01
CA ILE A 189 0.04 -12.58 -3.21
C ILE A 189 1.44 -12.37 -3.78
N LYS A 190 1.58 -12.61 -5.08
CA LYS A 190 2.83 -12.40 -5.82
C LYS A 190 2.88 -10.97 -6.37
N SER A 191 4.05 -10.34 -6.33
CA SER A 191 4.31 -9.09 -7.05
C SER A 191 4.28 -9.33 -8.56
N GLY A 192 3.67 -8.42 -9.30
CA GLY A 192 3.56 -8.53 -10.76
C GLY A 192 2.26 -7.95 -11.26
N TYR A 193 1.79 -8.45 -12.40
CA TYR A 193 0.57 -7.98 -13.03
C TYR A 193 -0.52 -9.04 -13.00
N TYR A 194 -1.73 -8.64 -12.63
CA TYR A 194 -2.92 -9.48 -12.64
C TYR A 194 -3.89 -8.92 -13.68
N VAL A 195 -4.16 -9.72 -14.69
CA VAL A 195 -5.00 -9.34 -15.83
C VAL A 195 -6.38 -9.97 -15.69
N ILE A 196 -7.38 -9.11 -15.70
CA ILE A 196 -8.80 -9.47 -15.70
C ILE A 196 -9.32 -9.19 -17.10
N LEU A 197 -9.93 -10.19 -17.73
CA LEU A 197 -10.54 -10.10 -19.05
C LEU A 197 -12.06 -10.15 -18.93
N GLY A 198 -12.73 -9.34 -19.73
CA GLY A 198 -14.17 -9.29 -19.86
C GLY A 198 -14.59 -9.33 -21.32
N SER A 199 -15.63 -10.08 -21.63
CA SER A 199 -16.28 -10.04 -22.95
C SER A 199 -17.79 -9.89 -22.83
N HIS A 200 -18.33 -9.13 -23.77
CA HIS A 200 -19.76 -8.87 -23.97
C HIS A 200 -20.33 -9.52 -25.21
N SER A 201 -19.50 -10.25 -25.96
CA SER A 201 -19.86 -10.78 -27.26
C SER A 201 -19.53 -12.25 -27.35
N SER A 202 -20.53 -13.06 -27.67
CA SER A 202 -20.32 -14.47 -28.03
C SER A 202 -19.44 -14.63 -29.27
N LYS A 203 -19.29 -13.59 -30.09
CA LYS A 203 -18.38 -13.60 -31.24
C LYS A 203 -16.91 -13.49 -30.83
N ASN A 204 -16.64 -12.91 -29.66
CA ASN A 204 -15.29 -12.72 -29.12
C ASN A 204 -15.25 -13.27 -27.68
N PRO A 205 -15.41 -14.59 -27.47
CA PRO A 205 -15.39 -15.14 -26.13
C PRO A 205 -14.02 -14.93 -25.46
N ILE A 206 -13.99 -14.94 -24.13
CA ILE A 206 -12.72 -14.96 -23.40
C ILE A 206 -12.01 -16.28 -23.77
N PRO A 207 -10.77 -16.24 -24.27
CA PRO A 207 -10.06 -17.45 -24.61
C PRO A 207 -9.83 -18.31 -23.36
N THR A 208 -10.12 -19.61 -23.44
CA THR A 208 -9.96 -20.56 -22.33
C THR A 208 -8.58 -21.20 -22.30
N ASP A 209 -7.91 -21.31 -23.45
CA ASP A 209 -6.60 -21.96 -23.61
C ASP A 209 -5.68 -21.16 -24.54
N GLY A 210 -4.36 -21.41 -24.47
CA GLY A 210 -3.39 -20.86 -25.41
C GLY A 210 -3.14 -19.35 -25.28
N LEU A 211 -3.54 -18.74 -24.17
CA LEU A 211 -3.25 -17.34 -23.86
C LEU A 211 -1.76 -17.17 -23.54
N LYS A 212 -1.08 -16.33 -24.33
CA LYS A 212 0.26 -15.81 -24.01
C LYS A 212 0.13 -14.32 -23.85
N LEU A 213 -0.31 -13.93 -22.66
CA LEU A 213 -0.53 -12.53 -22.33
C LEU A 213 0.80 -11.85 -22.04
N GLU A 214 0.98 -10.69 -22.64
CA GLU A 214 2.15 -9.84 -22.45
C GLU A 214 1.68 -8.39 -22.27
N ILE A 215 2.44 -7.61 -21.51
CA ILE A 215 2.15 -6.19 -21.29
C ILE A 215 3.17 -5.40 -22.10
N GLY A 216 2.69 -4.76 -23.16
CA GLY A 216 3.50 -3.87 -23.99
C GLY A 216 3.65 -2.48 -23.37
N ASP A 217 4.38 -1.63 -24.09
CA ASP A 217 4.60 -0.24 -23.72
C ASP A 217 3.27 0.50 -23.50
N GLY A 218 3.24 1.39 -22.51
CA GLY A 218 2.04 2.16 -22.15
C GLY A 218 0.92 1.33 -21.53
N GLY A 219 1.17 0.07 -21.14
CA GLY A 219 0.16 -0.81 -20.52
C GLY A 219 -0.81 -1.43 -21.51
N ILE A 220 -0.42 -1.53 -22.79
CA ILE A 220 -1.22 -2.20 -23.82
C ILE A 220 -1.12 -3.71 -23.63
N LEU A 221 -2.27 -4.39 -23.48
CA LEU A 221 -2.30 -5.85 -23.38
C LEU A 221 -2.12 -6.47 -24.76
N LYS A 222 -1.21 -7.44 -24.85
CA LYS A 222 -0.99 -8.28 -26.03
C LYS A 222 -1.33 -9.73 -25.71
N ASN A 223 -1.79 -10.47 -26.72
CA ASN A 223 -1.94 -11.91 -26.68
C ASN A 223 -1.25 -12.51 -27.91
N ASN A 224 -0.26 -13.38 -27.71
CA ASN A 224 0.55 -13.93 -28.80
C ASN A 224 1.19 -12.85 -29.70
N GLY A 225 1.62 -11.73 -29.11
CA GLY A 225 2.24 -10.59 -29.81
C GLY A 225 1.26 -9.57 -30.42
N GLU A 226 -0.03 -9.90 -30.54
CA GLU A 226 -1.05 -9.00 -31.10
C GLU A 226 -1.76 -8.20 -30.01
N VAL A 227 -2.13 -6.95 -30.30
CA VAL A 227 -2.85 -6.09 -29.36
C VAL A 227 -4.27 -6.59 -29.15
N VAL A 228 -4.68 -6.73 -27.89
CA VAL A 228 -6.04 -7.12 -27.51
C VAL A 228 -6.95 -5.89 -27.59
N THR A 229 -7.76 -5.78 -28.64
CA THR A 229 -8.70 -4.66 -28.85
C THR A 229 -10.17 -5.09 -28.69
N GLN A 230 -10.43 -6.39 -28.82
CA GLN A 230 -11.76 -6.97 -28.85
C GLN A 230 -12.33 -7.34 -27.46
N LEU A 231 -11.51 -7.25 -26.41
CA LEU A 231 -11.87 -7.57 -25.04
C LEU A 231 -11.77 -6.33 -24.15
N SER A 232 -12.66 -6.25 -23.17
CA SER A 232 -12.47 -5.35 -22.04
C SER A 232 -11.45 -5.99 -21.10
N TYR A 233 -10.56 -5.19 -20.51
CA TYR A 233 -9.61 -5.70 -19.53
C TYR A 233 -9.25 -4.66 -18.46
N VAL A 234 -8.76 -5.17 -17.34
CA VAL A 234 -8.08 -4.41 -16.29
C VAL A 234 -6.75 -5.10 -16.00
N ILE A 235 -5.67 -4.34 -15.90
CA ILE A 235 -4.37 -4.79 -15.44
C ILE A 235 -4.11 -4.18 -14.08
N LEU A 236 -4.02 -5.02 -13.04
CA LEU A 236 -3.58 -4.62 -11.71
C LEU A 236 -2.08 -4.86 -11.58
N LYS A 237 -1.31 -3.83 -11.26
CA LYS A 237 0.07 -3.95 -10.82
C LYS A 237 0.07 -4.09 -9.29
N VAL A 238 0.66 -5.17 -8.81
CA VAL A 238 0.74 -5.50 -7.39
C VAL A 238 2.19 -5.44 -6.94
N GLY A 239 2.45 -4.66 -5.90
CA GLY A 239 3.75 -4.53 -5.26
C GLY A 239 3.75 -5.23 -3.92
N CYS A 240 4.85 -5.93 -3.63
CA CYS A 240 5.09 -6.58 -2.36
C CYS A 240 6.39 -6.01 -1.78
N VAL A 241 6.41 -5.72 -0.48
CA VAL A 241 7.64 -5.36 0.25
C VAL A 241 7.59 -5.95 1.65
N LYS A 242 8.75 -6.18 2.27
CA LYS A 242 8.85 -6.74 3.62
C LYS A 242 8.95 -5.70 4.75
N ALA A 243 9.10 -4.42 4.41
CA ALA A 243 9.23 -3.32 5.37
C ALA A 243 8.83 -1.98 4.74
N ILE A 244 8.29 -1.04 5.51
CA ILE A 244 7.83 0.26 4.99
C ILE A 244 8.27 1.49 5.75
N ARG A 245 9.17 1.36 6.74
CA ARG A 245 9.60 2.44 7.65
C ARG A 245 9.57 3.82 7.05
N ASP A 246 10.12 4.03 5.85
CA ASP A 246 10.37 5.34 5.24
C ASP A 246 9.17 6.02 4.56
N ARG A 247 8.02 5.33 4.41
CA ARG A 247 6.89 5.84 3.60
C ARG A 247 5.80 6.56 4.40
N ILE A 248 5.63 6.21 5.67
CA ILE A 248 4.75 6.96 6.57
C ILE A 248 5.41 8.34 6.73
N SER A 249 4.71 9.42 6.44
CA SER A 249 5.28 10.78 6.39
C SER A 249 5.91 11.20 7.72
N GLY A 250 6.74 12.25 7.71
CA GLY A 250 7.53 12.74 8.85
C GLY A 250 6.76 13.24 10.10
N GLN A 251 5.46 12.93 10.22
CA GLN A 251 4.57 13.40 11.29
C GLN A 251 4.12 12.33 12.28
N SER A 252 4.59 11.07 12.19
CA SER A 252 4.23 10.09 13.22
C SER A 252 4.85 10.45 14.59
N GLU A 253 4.04 10.41 15.64
CA GLU A 253 4.44 10.76 17.01
C GLU A 253 5.63 9.94 17.51
N TRP A 254 5.69 8.66 17.14
CA TRP A 254 6.83 7.80 17.49
C TRP A 254 8.14 8.25 16.84
N ARG A 255 8.12 8.76 15.60
CA ARG A 255 9.32 9.30 14.93
C ARG A 255 9.76 10.61 15.53
N ARG A 256 8.81 11.46 15.95
CA ARG A 256 9.11 12.70 16.67
C ARG A 256 9.84 12.36 17.97
N LYS A 257 9.28 11.48 18.80
CA LYS A 257 9.93 11.01 20.03
C LYS A 257 11.28 10.35 19.77
N LEU A 258 11.42 9.54 18.71
CA LEU A 258 12.70 8.93 18.35
C LEU A 258 13.77 9.99 18.02
N ARG A 259 13.41 11.04 17.29
CA ARG A 259 14.32 12.17 17.03
C ARG A 259 14.70 12.90 18.32
N GLU A 260 13.74 13.12 19.22
CA GLU A 260 13.99 13.75 20.53
C GLU A 260 14.95 12.93 21.38
N VAL A 261 14.80 11.60 21.43
CA VAL A 261 15.74 10.72 22.16
C VAL A 261 17.13 10.81 21.56
N LYS A 262 17.25 10.73 20.23
CA LYS A 262 18.54 10.84 19.55
C LYS A 262 19.22 12.18 19.82
N GLN A 263 18.46 13.27 19.76
CA GLN A 263 18.99 14.60 20.08
C GLN A 263 19.45 14.68 21.53
N LEU A 264 18.63 14.21 22.47
CA LEU A 264 18.97 14.19 23.89
C LEU A 264 20.27 13.41 24.17
N VAL A 265 20.42 12.26 23.51
CA VAL A 265 21.63 11.43 23.62
C VAL A 265 22.84 12.12 22.99
N GLN A 266 22.66 12.80 21.86
CA GLN A 266 23.71 13.57 21.20
C GLN A 266 24.16 14.74 22.09
N ASP A 267 23.22 15.55 22.58
CA ASP A 267 23.47 16.69 23.48
C ASP A 267 24.26 16.24 24.73
N TYR A 268 23.87 15.09 25.30
CA TYR A 268 24.56 14.50 26.45
C TYR A 268 25.98 14.00 26.10
N SER A 269 26.18 13.42 24.90
CA SER A 269 27.50 12.95 24.46
C SER A 269 28.49 14.09 24.18
N GLU A 270 27.96 15.27 23.83
CA GLU A 270 28.72 16.47 23.48
C GLU A 270 28.95 17.40 24.69
N ASP A 271 28.24 17.22 25.81
CA ASP A 271 28.38 18.05 27.00
C ASP A 271 29.71 17.76 27.75
N PRO A 272 30.65 18.72 27.79
CA PRO A 272 31.96 18.54 28.42
C PRO A 272 31.91 18.57 29.97
N PHE A 273 30.75 18.82 30.58
CA PHE A 273 30.60 19.01 32.03
C PHE A 273 29.94 17.84 32.77
N VAL A 274 29.65 16.74 32.07
CA VAL A 274 28.93 15.54 32.58
C VAL A 274 29.69 14.78 33.69
N GLU A 275 30.96 15.11 33.94
CA GLU A 275 31.87 14.37 34.83
C GLU A 275 31.60 14.48 36.35
N LYS A 276 30.55 15.17 36.79
CA LYS A 276 30.38 15.53 38.23
C LYS A 276 29.71 14.48 39.11
N GLU A 277 29.16 13.39 38.56
CA GLU A 277 28.45 12.36 39.33
C GLU A 277 29.12 10.97 39.28
N LYS A 278 28.68 10.08 40.17
CA LYS A 278 29.12 8.68 40.23
C LYS A 278 28.24 7.87 39.26
N ASN A 279 28.74 7.58 38.06
CA ASN A 279 28.03 6.96 36.93
C ASN A 279 26.93 7.82 36.25
N PRO A 280 27.24 9.06 35.81
CA PRO A 280 26.27 9.95 35.17
C PRO A 280 25.65 9.33 33.90
N ARG A 281 26.43 8.50 33.18
CA ARG A 281 25.98 7.83 31.95
C ARG A 281 24.89 6.80 32.21
N LYS A 282 25.04 6.04 33.31
CA LYS A 282 24.04 5.07 33.75
C LYS A 282 22.74 5.76 34.14
N GLU A 283 22.84 6.80 34.96
CA GLU A 283 21.68 7.53 35.45
C GLU A 283 20.93 8.23 34.30
N PHE A 284 21.67 8.84 33.36
CA PHE A 284 21.09 9.44 32.16
C PHE A 284 20.38 8.39 31.28
N TRP A 285 21.00 7.24 31.06
CA TRP A 285 20.40 6.15 30.28
C TRP A 285 19.11 5.63 30.92
N GLU A 286 19.16 5.30 32.21
CA GLU A 286 18.03 4.71 32.95
C GLU A 286 16.87 5.70 33.14
N LYS A 287 17.15 6.98 33.43
CA LYS A 287 16.12 7.98 33.73
C LYS A 287 15.59 8.73 32.52
N SER A 288 16.41 8.88 31.47
CA SER A 288 16.06 9.74 30.33
C SER A 288 15.82 8.97 29.04
N CYS A 289 16.63 7.95 28.74
CA CYS A 289 16.59 7.25 27.45
C CYS A 289 15.64 6.04 27.47
N LEU A 290 15.80 5.12 28.42
CA LEU A 290 14.98 3.90 28.50
C LEU A 290 13.48 4.18 28.58
N PRO A 291 12.96 5.14 29.38
CA PRO A 291 11.54 5.43 29.43
C PRO A 291 11.00 5.93 28.09
N LYS A 292 11.75 6.79 27.38
CA LYS A 292 11.35 7.31 26.07
C LYS A 292 11.39 6.24 24.97
N LEU A 293 12.36 5.32 25.03
CA LEU A 293 12.38 4.16 24.13
C LEU A 293 11.15 3.26 24.39
N ARG A 294 10.76 3.04 25.65
CA ARG A 294 9.53 2.31 26.00
C ARG A 294 8.27 2.99 25.46
N ASP A 295 8.17 4.32 25.57
CA ASP A 295 7.09 5.11 24.97
C ASP A 295 7.01 4.90 23.46
N ILE A 296 8.16 4.91 22.76
CA ILE A 296 8.23 4.69 21.31
C ILE A 296 7.72 3.29 20.96
N SER A 297 8.12 2.26 21.73
CA SER A 297 7.61 0.88 21.55
C SER A 297 6.09 0.82 21.73
N ALA A 298 5.55 1.48 22.75
CA ALA A 298 4.11 1.53 22.98
C ALA A 298 3.36 2.23 21.83
N LEU A 299 3.89 3.35 21.33
CA LEU A 299 3.30 4.07 20.19
C LEU A 299 3.36 3.24 18.89
N LEU A 300 4.45 2.53 18.64
CA LEU A 300 4.59 1.63 17.49
C LEU A 300 3.62 0.45 17.58
N LYS A 301 3.48 -0.18 18.76
CA LYS A 301 2.53 -1.28 18.98
C LYS A 301 1.07 -0.84 18.84
N ALA A 302 0.78 0.43 19.15
CA ALA A 302 -0.53 1.02 18.94
C ALA A 302 -0.78 1.41 17.47
N ASP A 303 0.24 1.39 16.60
CA ASP A 303 0.13 1.80 15.21
C ASP A 303 -0.25 0.61 14.31
N PRO A 304 -1.49 0.56 13.77
CA PRO A 304 -1.93 -0.52 12.90
C PRO A 304 -1.25 -0.53 11.53
N ASN A 305 -0.44 0.48 11.20
CA ASN A 305 0.30 0.57 9.95
C ASN A 305 1.51 -0.35 9.87
N PHE A 306 1.98 -0.92 10.98
CA PHE A 306 3.19 -1.73 10.98
C PHE A 306 2.92 -3.20 11.30
N LEU A 307 3.74 -4.08 10.73
CA LEU A 307 3.87 -5.48 11.14
C LEU A 307 4.54 -5.59 12.50
N ASP A 308 4.21 -6.62 13.27
CA ASP A 308 4.75 -6.82 14.60
C ASP A 308 6.27 -7.07 14.55
N GLU A 309 6.73 -7.83 13.55
CA GLU A 309 8.16 -8.03 13.27
C GLU A 309 8.86 -6.71 12.90
N GLU A 310 8.21 -5.84 12.11
CA GLU A 310 8.81 -4.56 11.76
C GLU A 310 8.86 -3.61 12.97
N ILE A 311 7.85 -3.61 13.83
CA ILE A 311 7.85 -2.84 15.08
C ILE A 311 9.05 -3.23 15.93
N ASP A 312 9.29 -4.54 16.10
CA ASP A 312 10.43 -5.08 16.83
C ASP A 312 11.77 -4.62 16.23
N LEU A 313 11.91 -4.67 14.90
CA LEU A 313 13.12 -4.24 14.19
C LEU A 313 13.37 -2.73 14.27
N ILE A 314 12.32 -1.89 14.10
CA ILE A 314 12.42 -0.42 14.27
C ILE A 314 12.90 -0.10 15.68
N TYR A 315 12.31 -0.78 16.65
CA TYR A 315 12.59 -0.57 18.05
C TYR A 315 14.02 -0.97 18.43
N ARG A 316 14.49 -2.13 17.98
CA ARG A 316 15.87 -2.60 18.16
C ARG A 316 16.89 -1.68 17.51
N GLN A 317 16.58 -1.21 16.30
CA GLN A 317 17.44 -0.25 15.61
C GLN A 317 17.56 1.05 16.42
N ALA A 318 16.45 1.57 16.93
CA ALA A 318 16.44 2.76 17.77
C ALA A 318 17.28 2.58 19.05
N TYR A 319 17.13 1.43 19.73
CA TYR A 319 17.91 1.09 20.91
C TYR A 319 19.42 1.08 20.62
N ARG A 320 19.83 0.34 19.57
CA ARG A 320 21.24 0.26 19.15
C ARG A 320 21.81 1.62 18.80
N GLU A 321 21.11 2.42 18.00
CA GLU A 321 21.57 3.75 17.61
C GLU A 321 21.81 4.65 18.84
N CYS A 322 20.95 4.57 19.86
CA CYS A 322 21.16 5.33 21.11
C CYS A 322 22.35 4.80 21.91
N LEU A 323 22.49 3.48 22.00
CA LEU A 323 23.59 2.82 22.72
C LEU A 323 24.95 3.12 22.08
N GLU A 324 25.03 3.12 20.74
CA GLU A 324 26.24 3.52 20.00
C GLU A 324 26.65 4.96 20.28
N ILE A 325 25.70 5.91 20.36
CA ILE A 325 26.04 7.31 20.66
C ILE A 325 26.55 7.47 22.09
N ILE A 326 25.94 6.78 23.07
CA ILE A 326 26.36 6.85 24.49
C ILE A 326 27.73 6.19 24.71
N ASN A 327 28.01 5.11 23.99
CA ASN A 327 29.25 4.37 24.11
C ASN A 327 30.40 4.95 23.27
N LYS A 328 30.14 5.92 22.37
CA LYS A 328 31.22 6.64 21.70
C LYS A 328 32.10 7.32 22.74
N GLU A 329 33.40 7.07 22.66
CA GLU A 329 34.38 7.81 23.44
C GLU A 329 34.29 9.29 23.06
N SER A 330 34.05 10.15 24.05
CA SER A 330 34.05 11.60 23.84
C SER A 330 35.40 11.99 23.23
N PRO A 331 35.45 12.82 22.17
CA PRO A 331 36.70 13.23 21.57
C PRO A 331 37.56 13.88 22.65
N THR A 332 38.68 13.25 23.00
CA THR A 332 39.65 13.77 23.97
C THR A 332 39.97 15.22 23.63
N VAL A 333 39.52 16.12 24.50
CA VAL A 333 39.85 17.54 24.42
C VAL A 333 41.38 17.64 24.43
N ARG A 334 41.96 18.28 23.40
CA ARG A 334 43.40 18.58 23.27
C ARG A 334 43.85 19.61 24.33
N SER A 335 43.71 19.27 25.60
CA SER A 335 44.26 20.03 26.72
C SER A 335 45.15 19.08 27.51
N GLY A 336 46.38 19.49 27.80
CA GLY A 336 47.46 18.68 28.39
C GLY A 336 47.24 18.21 29.83
N LEU A 337 46.02 17.82 30.17
CA LEU A 337 45.67 17.16 31.43
C LEU A 337 45.69 15.64 31.21
N LYS A 338 46.35 14.94 32.13
CA LYS A 338 46.48 13.48 32.09
C LYS A 338 45.08 12.83 31.98
N PRO A 339 44.91 11.78 31.15
CA PRO A 339 43.66 11.03 31.10
C PRO A 339 43.43 10.43 32.49
N MET A 340 42.48 11.01 33.21
CA MET A 340 41.99 10.45 34.45
C MET A 340 41.18 9.20 34.07
N VAL A 341 41.48 8.08 34.72
CA VAL A 341 40.91 6.76 34.43
C VAL A 341 39.39 6.87 34.31
N THR A 342 38.89 6.88 33.07
CA THR A 342 37.49 6.67 32.78
C THR A 342 37.22 5.22 33.16
N THR A 343 36.56 5.00 34.29
CA THR A 343 35.88 3.72 34.53
C THR A 343 35.06 3.43 33.28
N THR A 344 35.47 2.40 32.54
CA THR A 344 34.75 1.85 31.39
C THR A 344 33.45 1.26 31.91
N TRP A 345 32.49 2.13 32.19
CA TRP A 345 31.13 1.72 32.42
C TRP A 345 30.63 1.13 31.10
N GLN A 346 30.55 -0.19 31.06
CA GLN A 346 29.78 -0.90 30.05
C GLN A 346 28.35 -0.97 30.57
N ILE A 347 27.40 -0.49 29.76
CA ILE A 347 25.97 -0.70 30.00
C ILE A 347 25.78 -2.21 30.26
N ASP A 348 25.12 -2.55 31.36
CA ASP A 348 24.63 -3.91 31.56
C ASP A 348 23.44 -4.10 30.63
N THR A 349 23.77 -4.48 29.40
CA THR A 349 22.78 -4.69 28.34
C THR A 349 21.84 -5.83 28.69
N GLN A 350 22.17 -6.74 29.61
CA GLN A 350 21.28 -7.89 29.89
C GLN A 350 19.98 -7.46 30.55
N ASN A 351 20.06 -6.63 31.59
CA ASN A 351 18.86 -6.14 32.29
C ASN A 351 18.04 -5.19 31.41
N ASP A 352 18.71 -4.39 30.58
CA ASP A 352 18.04 -3.49 29.65
C ASP A 352 17.34 -4.26 28.52
N LEU A 353 18.00 -5.25 27.91
CA LEU A 353 17.39 -6.08 26.88
C LEU A 353 16.18 -6.83 27.43
N GLN A 354 16.27 -7.40 28.65
CA GLN A 354 15.11 -8.02 29.32
C GLN A 354 13.99 -7.02 29.60
N PHE A 355 14.31 -5.83 30.13
CA PHE A 355 13.34 -4.77 30.39
C PHE A 355 12.60 -4.33 29.11
N LEU A 356 13.29 -4.42 27.97
CA LEU A 356 12.78 -4.07 26.65
C LEU A 356 12.16 -5.26 25.90
N GLY A 357 12.16 -6.46 26.48
CA GLY A 357 11.60 -7.67 25.88
C GLY A 357 12.45 -8.26 24.75
N ILE A 358 13.73 -7.87 24.66
CA ILE A 358 14.70 -8.40 23.72
C ILE A 358 15.46 -9.58 24.38
N PRO A 359 15.52 -10.76 23.75
CA PRO A 359 16.35 -11.86 24.21
C PRO A 359 17.82 -11.45 24.37
N VAL A 360 18.40 -11.80 25.52
CA VAL A 360 19.72 -11.32 25.97
C VAL A 360 20.87 -11.91 25.14
N ASP A 361 20.66 -13.10 24.58
CA ASP A 361 21.61 -13.87 23.77
C ASP A 361 21.47 -13.62 22.26
N GLU A 362 20.56 -12.72 21.87
CA GLU A 362 20.27 -12.48 20.47
C GLU A 362 21.31 -11.54 19.82
N ASP A 363 21.95 -12.03 18.76
CA ASP A 363 22.75 -11.19 17.88
C ASP A 363 21.83 -10.29 17.04
N MET A 364 21.86 -8.98 17.32
CA MET A 364 21.06 -7.99 16.62
C MET A 364 21.62 -7.63 15.24
N GLU A 365 22.92 -7.82 14.99
CA GLU A 365 23.56 -7.36 13.74
C GLU A 365 22.92 -7.97 12.50
N PRO A 366 22.76 -9.30 12.37
CA PRO A 366 22.19 -9.91 11.17
C PRO A 366 20.76 -9.45 10.91
N LYS A 367 19.96 -9.26 11.97
CA LYS A 367 18.57 -8.80 11.86
C LYS A 367 18.48 -7.35 11.38
N LEU A 368 19.34 -6.48 11.90
CA LEU A 368 19.36 -5.08 11.50
C LEU A 368 19.92 -4.89 10.09
N THR A 369 20.93 -5.67 9.68
CA THR A 369 21.41 -5.69 8.30
C THR A 369 20.32 -6.15 7.34
N MET A 370 19.65 -7.28 7.65
CA MET A 370 18.52 -7.76 6.87
C MET A 370 17.41 -6.71 6.78
N TYR A 371 17.12 -6.01 7.88
CA TYR A 371 16.12 -4.96 7.90
C TYR A 371 16.49 -3.77 7.02
N ALA A 372 17.74 -3.31 7.05
CA ALA A 372 18.24 -2.25 6.18
C ALA A 372 18.12 -2.63 4.69
N ASP A 373 18.43 -3.88 4.34
CA ASP A 373 18.25 -4.42 2.98
C ASP A 373 16.78 -4.42 2.56
N ARG A 374 15.87 -4.86 3.45
CA ARG A 374 14.41 -4.82 3.22
C ARG A 374 13.94 -3.39 2.95
N LEU A 375 14.42 -2.40 3.70
CA LEU A 375 14.11 -0.98 3.47
C LEU A 375 14.69 -0.46 2.15
N GLY A 376 15.90 -0.89 1.78
CA GLY A 376 16.53 -0.58 0.49
C GLY A 376 15.71 -1.09 -0.70
N LYS A 377 15.20 -2.33 -0.62
CA LYS A 377 14.28 -2.89 -1.63
C LYS A 377 12.96 -2.12 -1.67
N ALA A 378 12.38 -1.85 -0.49
CA ALA A 378 11.12 -1.12 -0.39
C ALA A 378 11.19 0.26 -1.07
N LYS A 379 12.31 0.99 -0.91
CA LYS A 379 12.55 2.26 -1.62
C LYS A 379 12.47 2.16 -3.14
N ARG A 380 12.94 1.06 -3.73
CA ARG A 380 12.87 0.84 -5.18
C ARG A 380 11.43 0.65 -5.62
N VAL A 381 10.71 -0.23 -4.94
CA VAL A 381 9.28 -0.48 -5.19
C VAL A 381 8.47 0.81 -4.99
N PHE A 382 8.77 1.62 -3.96
CA PHE A 382 8.09 2.90 -3.75
C PHE A 382 8.29 3.89 -4.90
N ARG A 383 9.44 3.89 -5.56
CA ARG A 383 9.66 4.72 -6.76
C ARG A 383 8.86 4.22 -7.95
N GLU A 384 8.69 2.91 -8.08
CA GLU A 384 7.94 2.28 -9.16
C GLU A 384 6.41 2.40 -9.02
N PHE A 385 5.92 2.62 -7.80
CA PHE A 385 4.50 2.73 -7.44
C PHE A 385 4.10 4.16 -7.04
N GLY A 386 5.05 5.03 -6.77
CA GLY A 386 4.78 6.43 -6.44
C GLY A 386 4.13 7.14 -7.63
N PRO A 387 3.43 8.27 -7.39
CA PRO A 387 3.10 9.15 -8.50
C PRO A 387 4.43 9.48 -9.18
N ASN A 388 4.60 9.06 -10.43
CA ASN A 388 5.56 9.71 -11.30
C ASN A 388 5.22 11.19 -11.15
N ASN A 389 6.14 11.99 -10.65
CA ASN A 389 6.02 13.42 -10.83
C ASN A 389 5.81 13.62 -12.33
N GLU A 390 4.57 13.90 -12.73
CA GLU A 390 4.27 14.58 -13.97
C GLU A 390 4.98 15.94 -13.87
N ILE A 391 6.24 15.96 -14.24
CA ILE A 391 7.02 17.12 -14.64
C ILE A 391 8.01 16.54 -15.66
N SER A 392 7.75 16.60 -16.96
CA SER A 392 7.41 17.79 -17.75
C SER A 392 6.50 17.50 -18.94
#